data_AF-A0A1Y4RVK1-F1
#
_entry.id   AF-A0A1Y4RVK1-F1
#
_cell.length_a   1.000
_cell.length_b   1.000
_cell.length_c   1.000
_cell.angle_alpha   90.00
_cell.angle_beta   90.00
_cell.angle_gamma   90.00
#
_symmetry.space_group_name_H-M   'P 1'
#
loop_
_entity.id
_entity.type
_entity.pdbx_description
1 polymer ?
#
loop_
_entity_poly.entity_id
_entity_poly.type
_entity_poly.pdbx_seq_one_letter_code
_entity_poly.pdbx_strand_id
1 'polypeptide(L)'
;AFSGPRWTESCPAAAEEPPEYTAADLTREMEDQSSPFPALVGEVQRRLGKILSTSDLKMLYTLYDFLALPAEVIMLLVSWCVEEMERKYGAGRKPRMAQIRKEGFVWHRLGLDTAEAAEAHLRRQSALRTRTARLLPLLDIQGRPPVEAEQKYLISWVEMGFDDGAIRLAYERTVLKKQSLNWSYMNSILKSWHQKGLHTVDAVLQKDSSRPRTAAPAPAAPAPAARGDGGPVQDDLERMLQYMDRQSGGEGGR
;
A
#
# COMPACT_ATOMS: atom_id res chain seq x y z
N ALA A 1 -6.23 -44.06 -34.12
CA ALA A 1 -5.48 -42.79 -33.97
C ALA A 1 -6.47 -41.73 -33.49
N PHE A 2 -6.51 -41.48 -32.18
CA PHE A 2 -7.39 -40.47 -31.59
C PHE A 2 -6.64 -39.14 -31.57
N SER A 3 -7.08 -38.20 -32.39
CA SER A 3 -6.59 -36.83 -32.44
C SER A 3 -7.03 -36.10 -31.18
N GLY A 4 -6.08 -35.75 -30.30
CA GLY A 4 -6.34 -34.92 -29.13
C GLY A 4 -6.65 -33.47 -29.52
N PRO A 5 -7.46 -32.74 -28.73
CA PRO A 5 -7.67 -31.32 -28.94
C PRO A 5 -6.35 -30.57 -28.72
N ARG A 6 -5.92 -29.88 -29.78
CA ARG A 6 -4.79 -28.96 -29.79
C ARG A 6 -5.21 -27.74 -28.98
N TRP A 7 -4.72 -27.62 -27.75
CA TRP A 7 -4.84 -26.39 -26.98
C TRP A 7 -4.09 -25.29 -27.75
N THR A 8 -4.81 -24.51 -28.55
CA THR A 8 -4.35 -23.16 -28.90
C THR A 8 -4.71 -22.27 -27.73
N GLU A 9 -3.91 -22.36 -26.68
CA GLU A 9 -3.76 -21.25 -25.73
C GLU A 9 -3.12 -20.11 -26.54
N SER A 10 -3.97 -19.24 -27.10
CA SER A 10 -3.56 -17.93 -27.56
C SER A 10 -3.13 -17.13 -26.33
N CYS A 11 -1.82 -17.17 -26.08
CA CYS A 11 -1.10 -16.28 -25.19
C CYS A 11 -1.48 -14.82 -25.52
N PRO A 12 -2.00 -14.00 -24.59
CA PRO A 12 -2.32 -12.62 -24.91
C PRO A 12 -1.05 -11.87 -25.30
N ALA A 13 -1.17 -11.18 -26.43
CA ALA A 13 -0.22 -10.43 -27.24
C ALA A 13 1.08 -9.98 -26.54
N ALA A 14 2.19 -10.14 -27.28
CA ALA A 14 3.42 -9.39 -27.05
C ALA A 14 3.07 -7.92 -26.78
N ALA A 15 3.74 -7.30 -25.80
CA ALA A 15 3.56 -5.89 -25.48
C ALA A 15 3.86 -5.05 -26.72
N GLU A 16 2.83 -4.72 -27.50
CA GLU A 16 2.95 -3.86 -28.65
C GLU A 16 3.46 -2.50 -28.15
N GLU A 17 4.52 -2.00 -28.77
CA GLU A 17 4.97 -0.65 -28.48
C GLU A 17 3.96 0.34 -29.10
N PRO A 18 3.62 1.42 -28.39
CA PRO A 18 2.67 2.39 -28.90
C PRO A 18 3.18 2.99 -30.23
N PRO A 19 2.30 3.13 -31.24
CA PRO A 19 2.70 3.64 -32.53
C PRO A 19 3.17 5.10 -32.43
N GLU A 20 4.07 5.49 -33.35
CA GLU A 20 4.48 6.89 -33.47
C GLU A 20 3.39 7.69 -34.20
N TYR A 21 2.51 8.34 -33.43
CA TYR A 21 1.51 9.23 -34.00
C TYR A 21 2.14 10.45 -34.67
N THR A 22 1.66 10.78 -35.87
CA THR A 22 2.09 11.98 -36.60
C THR A 22 1.23 13.20 -36.22
N ALA A 23 1.65 14.40 -36.64
CA ALA A 23 0.81 15.59 -36.47
C ALA A 23 -0.47 15.51 -37.33
N ALA A 24 -0.41 14.84 -38.49
CA ALA A 24 -1.55 14.66 -39.37
C ALA A 24 -2.62 13.75 -38.75
N ASP A 25 -2.20 12.70 -38.03
CA ASP A 25 -3.13 11.83 -37.29
C ASP A 25 -3.92 12.62 -36.24
N LEU A 26 -3.22 13.47 -35.48
CA LEU A 26 -3.85 14.34 -34.49
C LEU A 26 -4.81 15.34 -35.14
N THR A 27 -4.42 15.99 -36.25
CA THR A 27 -5.30 16.94 -36.94
C THR A 27 -6.58 16.26 -37.41
N ARG A 28 -6.46 15.08 -38.03
CA ARG A 28 -7.60 14.29 -38.50
C ARG A 28 -8.56 13.94 -37.35
N GLU A 29 -8.02 13.45 -36.24
CA GLU A 29 -8.84 13.11 -35.07
C GLU A 29 -9.47 14.36 -34.44
N MET A 30 -8.75 15.49 -34.43
CA MET A 30 -9.24 16.76 -33.90
C MET A 30 -10.38 17.37 -34.74
N GLU A 31 -10.42 17.07 -36.04
CA GLU A 31 -11.46 17.52 -36.97
C GLU A 31 -12.70 16.61 -36.98
N ASP A 32 -12.59 15.39 -36.44
CA ASP A 32 -13.71 14.47 -36.33
C ASP A 32 -14.70 14.92 -35.24
N GLN A 33 -15.85 15.42 -35.67
CA GLN A 33 -16.91 15.90 -34.78
C GLN A 33 -17.64 14.76 -34.05
N SER A 34 -17.50 13.51 -34.51
CA SER A 34 -18.08 12.34 -33.86
C SER A 34 -17.18 11.78 -32.76
N SER A 35 -15.90 12.13 -32.78
CA SER A 35 -14.95 11.69 -31.77
C SER A 35 -15.13 12.48 -30.45
N PRO A 36 -15.08 11.82 -29.28
CA PRO A 36 -14.97 12.50 -27.99
C PRO A 36 -13.59 13.12 -27.74
N PHE A 37 -12.58 12.81 -28.57
CA PHE A 37 -11.20 13.24 -28.36
C PHE A 37 -11.00 14.77 -28.31
N PRO A 38 -11.61 15.59 -29.20
CA PRO A 38 -11.53 17.05 -29.11
C PRO A 38 -12.02 17.61 -27.77
N ALA A 39 -13.13 17.07 -27.26
CA ALA A 39 -13.70 17.47 -25.98
C ALA A 39 -12.79 17.04 -24.82
N LEU A 40 -12.24 15.82 -24.88
CA LEU A 40 -11.26 15.31 -23.93
C LEU A 40 -10.02 16.21 -23.86
N VAL A 41 -9.45 16.62 -25.00
CA VAL A 41 -8.33 17.56 -25.06
C VAL A 41 -8.67 18.87 -24.35
N GLY A 42 -9.83 19.45 -24.65
CA GLY A 42 -10.29 20.70 -24.03
C GLY A 42 -10.36 20.59 -22.49
N GLU A 43 -10.93 19.51 -21.99
CA GLU A 43 -11.08 19.27 -20.55
C GLU A 43 -9.74 18.97 -19.87
N VAL A 44 -8.83 18.21 -20.49
CA VAL A 44 -7.48 17.97 -19.97
C VAL A 44 -6.68 19.28 -19.89
N GLN A 45 -6.76 20.14 -20.92
CA GLN A 45 -6.13 21.48 -20.89
C GLN A 45 -6.65 22.32 -19.73
N ARG A 46 -7.97 22.34 -19.54
CA ARG A 46 -8.61 23.06 -18.44
C ARG A 46 -8.12 22.58 -17.08
N ARG A 47 -8.01 21.26 -16.86
CA ARG A 47 -7.54 20.70 -15.58
C ARG A 47 -6.06 20.92 -15.31
N LEU A 48 -5.23 20.88 -16.35
CA LEU A 48 -3.80 21.14 -16.23
C LEU A 48 -3.45 22.62 -16.26
N GLY A 49 -4.39 23.50 -16.62
CA GLY A 49 -4.19 24.94 -16.71
C GLY A 49 -3.18 25.34 -17.79
N LYS A 50 -3.02 24.51 -18.84
CA LYS A 50 -2.10 24.75 -19.95
C LYS A 50 -2.68 24.27 -21.27
N ILE A 51 -2.23 24.89 -22.36
CA ILE A 51 -2.43 24.36 -23.71
C ILE A 51 -1.51 23.15 -23.90
N LEU A 52 -2.04 22.07 -24.47
CA LEU A 52 -1.24 20.88 -24.78
C LEU A 52 -0.39 21.15 -26.01
N SER A 53 0.92 20.92 -25.90
CA SER A 53 1.80 20.88 -27.06
C SER A 53 1.48 19.69 -27.97
N THR A 54 1.99 19.68 -29.21
CA THR A 54 1.84 18.50 -30.09
C THR A 54 2.36 17.21 -29.44
N SER A 55 3.46 17.28 -28.67
CA SER A 55 3.97 16.12 -27.91
C SER A 55 3.01 15.68 -26.82
N ASP A 56 2.41 16.63 -26.08
CA ASP A 56 1.38 16.34 -25.08
C ASP A 56 0.15 15.67 -25.72
N LEU A 57 -0.30 16.16 -26.88
CA LEU A 57 -1.42 15.60 -27.63
C LEU A 57 -1.14 14.16 -28.08
N LYS A 58 0.05 13.87 -28.60
CA LYS A 58 0.45 12.49 -28.95
C LYS A 58 0.40 11.57 -27.74
N MET A 59 0.84 12.04 -26.56
CA MET A 59 0.78 11.26 -25.33
C MET A 59 -0.65 11.01 -24.86
N LEU A 60 -1.55 12.00 -24.97
CA LEU A 60 -2.97 11.83 -24.67
C LEU A 60 -3.63 10.87 -25.66
N TYR A 61 -3.35 11.03 -26.95
CA TYR A 61 -3.88 10.19 -28.01
C TYR A 61 -3.42 8.74 -27.88
N THR A 62 -2.20 8.50 -27.38
CA THR A 62 -1.75 7.14 -27.02
C THR A 62 -2.64 6.48 -25.97
N LEU A 63 -3.16 7.23 -24.99
CA LEU A 63 -4.07 6.67 -23.99
C LEU A 63 -5.45 6.37 -24.60
N TYR A 64 -5.90 7.23 -25.50
CA TYR A 64 -7.23 7.15 -26.11
C TYR A 64 -7.32 6.08 -27.21
N ASP A 65 -6.41 6.11 -28.18
CA ASP A 65 -6.43 5.23 -29.36
C ASP A 65 -5.69 3.91 -29.09
N PHE A 66 -4.43 3.98 -28.66
CA PHE A 66 -3.61 2.76 -28.49
C PHE A 66 -4.02 1.91 -27.29
N LEU A 67 -4.23 2.54 -26.12
CA LEU A 67 -4.73 1.81 -24.95
C LEU A 67 -6.25 1.64 -24.96
N ALA A 68 -6.94 2.22 -25.94
CA ALA A 68 -8.40 2.21 -26.05
C ALA A 68 -9.12 2.61 -24.75
N LEU A 69 -8.52 3.49 -23.93
CA LEU A 69 -9.12 3.92 -22.68
C LEU A 69 -10.29 4.87 -22.97
N PRO A 70 -11.48 4.63 -22.40
CA PRO A 70 -12.59 5.56 -22.50
C PRO A 70 -12.22 6.96 -22.00
N ALA A 71 -12.81 7.99 -22.60
CA ALA A 71 -12.52 9.38 -22.23
C ALA A 71 -12.78 9.63 -20.73
N GLU A 72 -13.82 9.01 -20.17
CA GLU A 72 -14.17 9.06 -18.76
C GLU A 72 -13.06 8.50 -17.87
N VAL A 73 -12.48 7.35 -18.25
CA VAL A 73 -11.37 6.71 -17.53
C VAL A 73 -10.12 7.60 -17.57
N ILE A 74 -9.81 8.17 -18.74
CA ILE A 74 -8.69 9.11 -18.89
C ILE A 74 -8.92 10.34 -18.00
N MET A 75 -10.16 10.84 -17.92
CA MET A 75 -10.49 11.97 -17.05
C MET A 75 -10.35 11.65 -15.56
N LEU A 76 -10.75 10.46 -15.12
CA LEU A 76 -10.53 9.99 -13.75
C LEU A 76 -9.02 9.88 -13.44
N LEU A 77 -8.24 9.30 -14.36
CA LEU A 77 -6.80 9.19 -14.26
C LEU A 77 -6.13 10.57 -14.12
N VAL A 78 -6.46 11.51 -15.00
CA VAL A 78 -5.90 12.88 -14.98
C VAL A 78 -6.22 13.57 -13.66
N SER A 79 -7.46 13.44 -13.18
CA SER A 79 -7.90 14.02 -11.91
C SER A 79 -7.12 13.44 -10.74
N TRP A 80 -6.97 12.11 -10.70
CA TRP A 80 -6.16 11.44 -9.69
C TRP A 80 -4.70 11.88 -9.74
N CYS A 81 -4.07 11.97 -10.92
CA CYS A 81 -2.70 12.45 -11.06
C CYS A 81 -2.52 13.89 -10.56
N VAL A 82 -3.51 14.76 -10.77
CA VAL A 82 -3.50 16.13 -10.26
C VAL A 82 -3.56 16.14 -8.73
N GLU A 83 -4.53 15.43 -8.13
CA GLU A 83 -4.65 15.33 -6.67
C GLU A 83 -3.39 14.73 -6.02
N GLU A 84 -2.80 13.72 -6.66
CA GLU A 84 -1.58 13.06 -6.21
C GLU A 84 -0.38 14.01 -6.22
N MET A 85 -0.27 14.83 -7.27
CA MET A 85 0.78 15.86 -7.39
C MET A 85 0.61 16.99 -6.38
N GLU A 86 -0.61 17.48 -6.20
CA GLU A 86 -0.90 18.55 -5.24
C GLU A 86 -0.62 18.07 -3.80
N ARG A 87 -0.95 16.82 -3.50
CA ARG A 87 -0.65 16.24 -2.19
C ARG A 87 0.85 16.10 -1.93
N LYS A 88 1.63 15.64 -2.91
CA LYS A 88 3.07 15.37 -2.74
C LYS A 88 3.92 16.63 -2.75
N TYR A 89 3.54 17.62 -3.57
CA TYR A 89 4.38 18.77 -3.87
C TYR A 89 3.74 20.13 -3.52
N GLY A 90 2.50 20.15 -3.04
CA GLY A 90 1.78 21.34 -2.61
C GLY A 90 0.67 21.77 -3.56
N ALA A 91 -0.24 22.62 -3.07
CA ALA A 91 -1.40 23.08 -3.82
C ALA A 91 -1.03 23.73 -5.17
N GLY A 92 -1.83 23.45 -6.20
CA GLY A 92 -1.62 23.98 -7.55
C GLY A 92 -0.54 23.28 -8.39
N ARG A 93 0.20 22.31 -7.83
CA ARG A 93 1.19 21.54 -8.59
C ARG A 93 0.50 20.57 -9.55
N LYS A 94 0.82 20.67 -10.85
CA LYS A 94 0.24 19.82 -11.89
C LYS A 94 1.22 18.77 -12.42
N PRO A 95 0.75 17.56 -12.77
CA PRO A 95 1.57 16.55 -13.43
C PRO A 95 1.92 16.97 -14.87
N ARG A 96 3.04 16.47 -15.38
CA ARG A 96 3.35 16.49 -16.81
C ARG A 96 2.58 15.39 -17.52
N MET A 97 2.24 15.58 -18.80
CA MET A 97 1.57 14.54 -19.60
C MET A 97 2.36 13.24 -19.68
N ALA A 98 3.70 13.28 -19.66
CA ALA A 98 4.52 12.07 -19.59
C ALA A 98 4.27 11.24 -18.31
N GLN A 99 3.96 11.90 -17.19
CA GLN A 99 3.62 11.22 -15.94
C GLN A 99 2.22 10.62 -16.02
N ILE A 100 1.25 11.37 -16.57
CA ILE A 100 -0.12 10.87 -16.81
C ILE A 100 -0.09 9.66 -17.74
N ARG A 101 0.66 9.74 -18.85
CA ARG A 101 0.82 8.63 -19.79
C ARG A 101 1.38 7.40 -19.08
N LYS A 102 2.49 7.56 -18.34
CA LYS A 102 3.10 6.45 -17.59
C LYS A 102 2.10 5.78 -16.65
N GLU A 103 1.29 6.58 -15.95
CA GLU A 103 0.26 6.06 -15.06
C GLU A 103 -0.89 5.38 -15.83
N GLY A 104 -1.30 5.90 -16.99
CA GLY A 104 -2.30 5.27 -17.84
C GLY A 104 -1.91 3.85 -18.26
N PHE A 105 -0.64 3.62 -18.58
CA PHE A 105 -0.12 2.27 -18.81
C PHE A 105 -0.15 1.38 -17.55
N VAL A 106 -0.02 1.96 -16.35
CA VAL A 106 -0.19 1.21 -15.09
C VAL A 106 -1.66 0.82 -14.91
N TRP A 107 -2.58 1.76 -15.09
CA TRP A 107 -4.02 1.54 -14.99
C TRP A 107 -4.49 0.46 -15.96
N HIS A 108 -4.03 0.53 -17.21
CA HIS A 108 -4.33 -0.49 -18.22
C HIS A 108 -3.85 -1.88 -17.83
N ARG A 109 -2.60 -2.01 -17.34
CA ARG A 109 -2.09 -3.30 -16.84
C ARG A 109 -2.83 -3.82 -15.61
N LEU A 110 -3.48 -2.95 -14.85
CA LEU A 110 -4.33 -3.31 -13.72
C LEU A 110 -5.79 -3.61 -14.13
N GLY A 111 -6.11 -3.53 -15.43
CA GLY A 111 -7.46 -3.73 -15.95
C GLY A 111 -8.45 -2.63 -15.56
N LEU A 112 -7.95 -1.40 -15.34
CA LEU A 112 -8.77 -0.24 -14.97
C LEU A 112 -9.31 0.48 -16.21
N ASP A 113 -9.74 -0.28 -17.22
CA ASP A 113 -10.15 0.22 -18.54
C ASP A 113 -11.63 0.62 -18.60
N THR A 114 -12.35 0.53 -17.49
CA THR A 114 -13.76 0.92 -17.34
C THR A 114 -13.92 1.95 -16.23
N ALA A 115 -14.92 2.81 -16.35
CA ALA A 115 -15.20 3.83 -15.33
C ALA A 115 -15.46 3.19 -13.96
N GLU A 116 -16.19 2.08 -13.93
CA GLU A 116 -16.53 1.35 -12.71
C GLU A 116 -15.28 0.77 -12.04
N ALA A 117 -14.37 0.15 -12.82
CA ALA A 117 -13.13 -0.40 -12.29
C ALA A 117 -12.20 0.70 -11.77
N ALA A 118 -12.05 1.78 -12.54
CA ALA A 118 -11.28 2.96 -12.14
C ALA A 118 -11.81 3.58 -10.84
N GLU A 119 -13.12 3.82 -10.74
CA GLU A 119 -13.74 4.37 -9.53
C GLU A 119 -13.62 3.44 -8.33
N ALA A 120 -13.79 2.12 -8.52
CA ALA A 120 -13.59 1.14 -7.46
C ALA A 120 -12.14 1.15 -6.95
N HIS A 121 -11.18 1.26 -7.86
CA HIS A 121 -9.77 1.43 -7.52
C HIS A 121 -9.52 2.72 -6.72
N LEU A 122 -10.04 3.86 -7.18
CA LEU A 122 -9.93 5.14 -6.48
C LEU A 122 -10.57 5.12 -5.08
N ARG A 123 -11.74 4.49 -4.94
CA ARG A 123 -12.40 4.28 -3.65
C ARG A 123 -11.55 3.43 -2.71
N ARG A 124 -10.97 2.33 -3.21
CA ARG A 124 -10.05 1.48 -2.44
C ARG A 124 -8.81 2.26 -2.00
N GLN A 125 -8.19 3.02 -2.89
CA GLN A 125 -7.02 3.87 -2.59
C GLN A 125 -7.35 4.91 -1.50
N SER A 126 -8.51 5.57 -1.60
CA SER A 126 -8.98 6.52 -0.60
C SER A 126 -9.20 5.85 0.76
N ALA A 127 -9.86 4.69 0.79
CA ALA A 127 -10.10 3.93 2.02
C ALA A 127 -8.79 3.47 2.67
N LEU A 128 -7.84 2.95 1.88
CA LEU A 128 -6.50 2.57 2.36
C LEU A 128 -5.79 3.79 2.95
N ARG A 129 -5.81 4.94 2.27
CA ARG A 129 -5.20 6.18 2.75
C ARG A 129 -5.79 6.61 4.11
N THR A 130 -7.11 6.61 4.24
CA THR A 130 -7.78 6.93 5.51
C THR A 130 -7.41 5.92 6.60
N ARG A 131 -7.36 4.63 6.28
CA ARG A 131 -6.97 3.57 7.21
C ARG A 131 -5.54 3.76 7.69
N THR A 132 -4.58 3.94 6.77
CA THR A 132 -3.16 4.10 7.11
C THR A 132 -2.90 5.38 7.90
N ALA A 133 -3.63 6.48 7.61
CA ALA A 133 -3.52 7.71 8.39
C ALA A 133 -3.97 7.53 9.85
N ARG A 134 -4.96 6.66 10.11
CA ARG A 134 -5.42 6.32 11.46
C ARG A 134 -4.45 5.42 12.22
N LEU A 135 -3.60 4.67 11.51
CA LEU A 135 -2.61 3.77 12.13
C LEU A 135 -1.40 4.51 12.72
N LEU A 136 -0.98 5.62 12.10
CA LEU A 136 0.18 6.39 12.59
C LEU A 136 0.04 6.80 14.07
N PRO A 137 -1.13 7.31 14.52
CA PRO A 137 -1.38 7.56 15.93
C PRO A 137 -1.13 6.39 16.87
N LEU A 138 -1.41 5.16 16.44
CA LEU A 138 -1.20 3.96 17.25
C LEU A 138 0.28 3.65 17.47
N LEU A 139 1.14 4.20 16.60
CA LEU A 139 2.60 4.11 16.65
C LEU A 139 3.24 5.35 17.29
N ASP A 140 2.43 6.17 17.98
CA ASP A 140 2.80 7.46 18.56
C ASP A 140 3.37 8.48 17.55
N ILE A 141 3.01 8.35 16.26
CA ILE A 141 3.39 9.31 15.20
C ILE A 141 2.22 10.25 14.93
N GLN A 142 2.43 11.55 15.11
CA GLN A 142 1.40 12.59 14.95
C GLN A 142 1.89 13.74 14.07
N GLY A 143 0.94 14.52 13.54
CA GLY A 143 1.22 15.81 12.90
C GLY A 143 1.79 15.74 11.48
N ARG A 144 1.83 14.55 10.86
CA ARG A 144 2.25 14.41 9.46
C ARG A 144 1.60 13.20 8.77
N PRO A 145 1.47 13.21 7.44
CA PRO A 145 1.14 12.00 6.67
C PRO A 145 2.28 10.97 6.72
N PRO A 146 1.99 9.70 6.42
CA PRO A 146 3.04 8.68 6.31
C PRO A 146 3.93 9.00 5.12
N VAL A 147 5.24 8.80 5.26
CA VAL A 147 6.15 8.86 4.10
C VAL A 147 6.02 7.57 3.28
N GLU A 148 6.47 7.58 2.03
CA GLU A 148 6.23 6.47 1.09
C GLU A 148 6.72 5.11 1.62
N ALA A 149 7.87 5.07 2.29
CA ALA A 149 8.41 3.83 2.86
C ALA A 149 7.55 3.30 4.03
N GLU A 150 7.02 4.19 4.88
CA GLU A 150 6.12 3.84 5.98
C GLU A 150 4.78 3.35 5.43
N GLN A 151 4.28 4.03 4.40
CA GLN A 151 3.00 3.70 3.78
C GLN A 151 2.99 2.27 3.23
N LYS A 152 4.11 1.78 2.68
CA LYS A 152 4.25 0.38 2.24
C LYS A 152 4.06 -0.62 3.39
N TYR A 153 4.62 -0.35 4.56
CA TYR A 153 4.39 -1.18 5.74
C TYR A 153 2.93 -1.14 6.19
N LEU A 154 2.37 0.07 6.35
CA LEU A 154 1.00 0.26 6.82
C LEU A 154 -0.01 -0.42 5.89
N ILE A 155 0.12 -0.25 4.58
CA ILE A 155 -0.74 -0.92 3.58
C ILE A 155 -0.62 -2.43 3.73
N SER A 156 0.60 -2.97 3.83
CA SER A 156 0.79 -4.42 3.96
C SER A 156 0.12 -4.99 5.22
N TRP A 157 0.11 -4.25 6.33
CA TRP A 157 -0.52 -4.69 7.58
C TRP A 157 -2.05 -4.68 7.47
N VAL A 158 -2.60 -3.68 6.80
CA VAL A 158 -4.03 -3.60 6.49
C VAL A 158 -4.46 -4.75 5.57
N GLU A 159 -3.69 -5.02 4.52
CA GLU A 159 -3.94 -6.13 3.59
C GLU A 159 -3.80 -7.50 4.25
N MET A 160 -2.89 -7.64 5.22
CA MET A 160 -2.75 -8.84 6.05
C MET A 160 -3.93 -9.06 7.01
N GLY A 161 -4.84 -8.09 7.15
CA GLY A 161 -6.07 -8.21 7.96
C GLY A 161 -5.91 -7.84 9.43
N PHE A 162 -4.83 -7.16 9.83
CA PHE A 162 -4.62 -6.80 11.23
C PHE A 162 -5.59 -5.72 11.74
N ASP A 163 -6.11 -5.93 12.95
CA ASP A 163 -6.85 -4.92 13.69
C ASP A 163 -5.92 -3.89 14.37
N ASP A 164 -6.51 -2.81 14.90
CA ASP A 164 -5.77 -1.74 15.56
C ASP A 164 -5.04 -2.20 16.82
N GLY A 165 -5.67 -3.10 17.58
CA GLY A 165 -5.09 -3.61 18.81
C GLY A 165 -3.84 -4.45 18.56
N ALA A 166 -3.86 -5.33 17.55
CA ALA A 166 -2.72 -6.16 17.19
C ALA A 166 -1.56 -5.29 16.70
N ILE A 167 -1.83 -4.27 15.89
CA ILE A 167 -0.80 -3.32 15.44
C ILE A 167 -0.21 -2.58 16.65
N ARG A 168 -1.05 -2.11 17.59
CA ARG A 168 -0.60 -1.46 18.82
C ARG A 168 0.26 -2.40 19.67
N LEU A 169 -0.15 -3.65 19.84
CA LEU A 169 0.61 -4.65 20.60
C LEU A 169 1.98 -4.94 19.96
N ALA A 170 2.04 -5.04 18.64
CA ALA A 170 3.31 -5.22 17.92
C ALA A 170 4.23 -3.99 18.08
N TYR A 171 3.66 -2.78 18.12
CA TYR A 171 4.39 -1.56 18.39
C TYR A 171 4.98 -1.55 19.80
N GLU A 172 4.18 -1.85 20.83
CA GLU A 172 4.64 -1.90 22.23
C GLU A 172 5.77 -2.92 22.43
N ARG A 173 5.64 -4.12 21.85
CA ARG A 173 6.71 -5.13 21.86
C ARG A 173 7.98 -4.64 21.17
N THR A 174 7.83 -3.88 20.09
CA THR A 174 8.95 -3.29 19.36
C THR A 174 9.67 -2.26 20.22
N VAL A 175 8.95 -1.31 20.79
CA VAL A 175 9.53 -0.28 21.66
C VAL A 175 10.16 -0.89 22.90
N LEU A 176 9.52 -1.86 23.56
CA LEU A 176 10.09 -2.55 24.72
C LEU A 176 11.42 -3.23 24.38
N LYS A 177 11.53 -3.88 23.21
CA LYS A 177 12.74 -4.61 22.82
C LYS A 177 13.83 -3.73 22.21
N LYS A 178 13.45 -2.73 21.40
CA LYS A 178 14.35 -1.89 20.60
C LYS A 178 14.54 -0.49 21.17
N GLN A 179 13.84 -0.17 22.28
CA GLN A 179 13.84 1.13 22.96
C GLN A 179 13.36 2.29 22.06
N SER A 180 12.83 1.97 20.88
CA SER A 180 12.39 2.91 19.84
C SER A 180 11.59 2.16 18.77
N LEU A 181 10.83 2.89 17.95
CA LEU A 181 10.18 2.30 16.79
C LEU A 181 11.21 1.79 15.78
N ASN A 182 11.15 0.50 15.47
CA ASN A 182 11.91 -0.11 14.38
C ASN A 182 10.94 -0.80 13.40
N TRP A 183 10.70 -0.17 12.26
CA TRP A 183 9.75 -0.63 11.23
C TRP A 183 10.00 -2.07 10.76
N SER A 184 11.26 -2.41 10.50
CA SER A 184 11.63 -3.76 10.03
C SER A 184 11.36 -4.82 11.10
N TYR A 185 11.73 -4.53 12.35
CA TYR A 185 11.49 -5.43 13.47
C TYR A 185 9.99 -5.61 13.75
N MET A 186 9.24 -4.52 13.81
CA MET A 186 7.79 -4.57 13.99
C MET A 186 7.11 -5.38 12.86
N ASN A 187 7.53 -5.14 11.61
CA ASN A 187 7.03 -5.88 10.47
C ASN A 187 7.35 -7.39 10.56
N SER A 188 8.49 -7.77 11.14
CA SER A 188 8.83 -9.19 11.35
C SER A 188 7.90 -9.88 12.36
N ILE A 189 7.48 -9.16 13.42
CA ILE A 189 6.48 -9.63 14.39
C ILE A 189 5.15 -9.88 13.67
N LEU A 190 4.65 -8.86 12.96
CA LEU A 190 3.37 -8.94 12.25
C LEU A 190 3.39 -10.02 11.17
N LYS A 191 4.47 -10.17 10.40
CA LYS A 191 4.61 -11.28 9.45
C LYS A 191 4.54 -12.65 10.13
N SER A 192 5.20 -12.82 11.28
CA SER A 192 5.14 -14.08 12.03
C SER A 192 3.72 -14.38 12.54
N TRP A 193 3.00 -13.37 13.01
CA TRP A 193 1.60 -13.52 13.44
C TRP A 193 0.67 -13.83 12.26
N HIS A 194 0.86 -13.17 11.12
CA HIS A 194 0.07 -13.43 9.93
C HIS A 194 0.25 -14.87 9.43
N GLN A 195 1.48 -15.39 9.42
CA GLN A 195 1.77 -16.80 9.12
C GLN A 195 1.06 -17.79 10.05
N LYS A 196 0.75 -17.36 11.29
CA LYS A 196 0.04 -18.16 12.30
C LYS A 196 -1.48 -17.88 12.32
N GLY A 197 -1.98 -17.00 11.43
CA GLY A 197 -3.38 -16.57 11.39
C GLY A 197 -3.82 -15.76 12.61
N LEU A 198 -2.90 -15.06 13.28
CA LEU A 198 -3.19 -14.27 14.49
C LEU A 198 -3.31 -12.79 14.11
N HIS A 199 -4.51 -12.31 13.81
CA HIS A 199 -4.71 -10.93 13.34
C HIS A 199 -5.33 -9.98 14.38
N THR A 200 -5.72 -10.52 15.53
CA THR A 200 -6.36 -9.80 16.64
C THR A 200 -5.56 -9.95 17.93
N VAL A 201 -5.67 -8.99 18.86
CA VAL A 201 -5.01 -9.06 20.18
C VAL A 201 -5.32 -10.37 20.91
N ASP A 202 -6.58 -10.78 20.98
CA ASP A 202 -6.99 -11.98 21.71
C ASP A 202 -6.33 -13.24 21.15
N ALA A 203 -6.36 -13.41 19.82
CA ALA A 203 -5.69 -14.52 19.14
C ALA A 203 -4.17 -14.54 19.43
N VAL A 204 -3.52 -13.37 19.46
CA VAL A 204 -2.10 -13.27 19.80
C VAL A 204 -1.86 -13.68 21.26
N LEU A 205 -2.61 -13.14 22.22
CA LEU A 205 -2.40 -13.44 23.65
C LEU A 205 -2.69 -14.91 23.99
N GLN A 206 -3.71 -15.50 23.37
CA GLN A 206 -4.10 -16.90 23.61
C GLN A 206 -3.08 -17.92 23.08
N LYS A 207 -2.39 -17.63 21.97
CA LYS A 207 -1.46 -18.56 21.34
C LYS A 207 0.01 -18.23 21.57
N ASP A 208 0.37 -17.00 21.88
CA ASP A 208 1.75 -16.63 22.19
C ASP A 208 2.19 -17.08 23.59
N SER A 209 1.23 -17.37 24.49
CA SER A 209 1.44 -18.14 25.73
C SER A 209 1.86 -19.59 25.48
N SER A 210 1.65 -20.11 24.27
CA SER A 210 1.98 -21.48 23.86
C SER A 210 3.23 -21.58 22.97
N ARG A 211 4.26 -20.74 23.18
CA ARG A 211 5.52 -21.00 22.49
C ARG A 211 6.10 -22.32 23.02
N PRO A 212 6.37 -23.32 22.15
CA PRO A 212 7.15 -24.47 22.56
C PRO A 212 8.52 -23.94 22.97
N ARG A 213 8.89 -24.11 24.24
CA ARG A 213 10.30 -24.21 24.62
C ARG A 213 10.89 -25.21 23.65
N THR A 214 11.75 -24.76 22.75
CA THR A 214 12.62 -25.67 22.02
C THR A 214 13.23 -26.58 23.07
N ALA A 215 12.88 -27.87 23.03
CA ALA A 215 13.34 -28.84 23.99
C ALA A 215 14.87 -28.77 24.00
N ALA A 216 15.43 -28.21 25.08
CA ALA A 216 16.84 -28.33 25.34
C ALA A 216 17.14 -29.83 25.46
N PRO A 217 18.08 -30.39 24.67
CA PRO A 217 18.54 -31.75 24.93
C PRO A 217 19.20 -31.79 26.31
N ALA A 218 18.81 -32.79 27.11
CA ALA A 218 19.31 -33.09 28.45
C ALA A 218 20.79 -33.60 28.40
N PRO A 219 21.51 -33.70 29.53
CA PRO A 219 22.82 -33.05 29.70
C PRO A 219 24.03 -34.00 29.53
N ALA A 220 25.18 -33.42 29.19
CA ALA A 220 26.50 -33.97 29.48
C ALA A 220 27.31 -32.94 30.30
N ALA A 221 28.01 -33.41 31.34
CA ALA A 221 28.66 -32.64 32.41
C ALA A 221 30.07 -32.06 32.01
N PRO A 222 30.82 -31.36 32.89
CA PRO A 222 30.78 -29.90 33.05
C PRO A 222 32.16 -29.16 32.92
N ALA A 223 32.07 -27.81 32.94
CA ALA A 223 33.05 -26.76 33.36
C ALA A 223 33.75 -25.90 32.27
N PRO A 224 34.15 -24.62 32.55
CA PRO A 224 33.68 -23.67 33.56
C PRO A 224 33.25 -22.27 33.02
N ALA A 225 32.53 -21.57 33.90
CA ALA A 225 32.16 -20.14 33.99
C ALA A 225 32.59 -19.12 32.91
N ALA A 226 31.58 -18.51 32.28
CA ALA A 226 31.58 -17.08 31.95
C ALA A 226 30.19 -16.51 32.31
N ARG A 227 30.14 -15.61 33.30
CA ARG A 227 28.94 -14.87 33.68
C ARG A 227 28.65 -13.83 32.60
N GLY A 228 27.53 -14.01 31.90
CA GLY A 228 26.91 -13.01 31.04
C GLY A 228 25.43 -12.96 31.40
N ASP A 229 25.06 -11.92 32.15
CA ASP A 229 23.71 -11.63 32.61
C ASP A 229 22.77 -11.37 31.41
N GLY A 230 21.61 -12.03 31.42
CA GLY A 230 20.69 -12.09 30.28
C GLY A 230 19.54 -13.06 30.54
N GLY A 231 18.89 -12.94 31.70
CA GLY A 231 17.66 -13.64 32.05
C GLY A 231 16.40 -13.03 31.39
N PRO A 232 15.26 -13.74 31.41
CA PRO A 232 14.22 -13.63 30.39
C PRO A 232 13.16 -12.58 30.71
N VAL A 233 12.95 -11.67 29.75
CA VAL A 233 12.00 -10.54 29.71
C VAL A 233 10.53 -10.88 30.05
N GLN A 234 10.16 -12.17 30.16
CA GLN A 234 8.80 -12.59 30.55
C GLN A 234 8.57 -12.54 32.07
N ASP A 235 9.56 -12.90 32.88
CA ASP A 235 9.43 -12.84 34.35
C ASP A 235 9.35 -11.38 34.84
N ASP A 236 10.01 -10.47 34.14
CA ASP A 236 9.98 -9.04 34.46
C ASP A 236 8.65 -8.37 34.09
N LEU A 237 7.98 -8.81 33.02
CA LEU A 237 6.68 -8.27 32.60
C LEU A 237 5.55 -8.72 33.54
N GLU A 238 5.55 -10.00 33.96
CA GLU A 238 4.59 -10.47 34.97
C GLU A 238 4.82 -9.83 36.34
N ARG A 239 6.09 -9.62 36.74
CA ARG A 239 6.43 -8.88 37.96
C ARG A 239 5.99 -7.42 37.88
N MET A 240 6.13 -6.77 36.72
CA MET A 240 5.73 -5.38 36.53
C MET A 240 4.20 -5.22 36.54
N LEU A 241 3.45 -6.15 35.91
CA LEU A 241 1.99 -6.18 35.95
C LEU A 241 1.45 -6.46 37.36
N GLN A 242 2.05 -7.40 38.10
CA GLN A 242 1.71 -7.66 39.51
C GLN A 242 2.04 -6.47 40.44
N TYR A 243 3.07 -5.68 40.11
CA TYR A 243 3.44 -4.49 40.88
C TYR A 243 2.45 -3.34 40.67
N MET A 244 1.97 -3.14 39.44
CA MET A 244 0.92 -2.15 39.13
C MET A 244 -0.44 -2.51 39.74
N ASP A 245 -0.80 -3.80 39.74
CA ASP A 245 -2.05 -4.29 40.34
C ASP A 245 -2.08 -4.05 41.87
N ARG A 246 -0.96 -4.29 42.56
CA ARG A 246 -0.79 -3.99 43.99
C ARG A 246 -0.86 -2.51 44.34
N GLN A 247 -0.46 -1.62 43.44
CA GLN A 247 -0.58 -0.17 43.65
C GLN A 247 -2.01 0.33 43.40
N SER A 248 -2.75 -0.31 42.50
CA SER A 248 -4.14 0.05 42.19
C SER A 248 -5.17 -0.40 43.25
N GLY A 249 -4.80 -1.33 44.14
CA GLY A 249 -5.66 -1.82 45.23
C GLY A 249 -5.49 -1.10 46.58
N GLY A 250 -4.67 -0.04 46.66
CA GLY A 250 -4.27 0.60 47.93
C GLY A 250 -4.94 1.92 48.29
N GLU A 251 -5.62 2.61 47.37
CA GLU A 251 -6.28 3.90 47.64
C GLU A 251 -7.80 3.74 47.69
N GLY A 252 -8.28 3.09 48.75
CA GLY A 252 -9.70 2.88 48.98
C GLY A 252 -9.99 2.47 50.42
N GLY A 253 -9.67 3.33 51.40
CA GLY A 253 -10.21 3.19 52.74
C GLY A 253 -9.31 3.69 53.88
N ARG A 254 -9.34 4.99 54.14
CA ARG A 254 -9.70 5.61 55.43
C ARG A 254 -9.63 7.12 55.34
#